data_AF-A0A815TP51-F1
#
_entry.id   AF-A0A815TP51-F1
#
_cell.length_a   1.000
_cell.length_b   1.000
_cell.length_c   1.000
_cell.angle_alpha   90.00
_cell.angle_beta   90.00
_cell.angle_gamma   90.00
#
_symmetry.space_group_name_H-M   'P 1'
#
loop_
_entity.id
_entity.type
_entity.pdbx_description
1 polymer ?
#
loop_
_entity_poly.entity_id
_entity_poly.type
_entity_poly.pdbx_seq_one_letter_code
_entity_poly.pdbx_strand_id
1 'polypeptide(L)'
;MRDKHLSSSKKIVSMSFEQLPDEILLIICSYLSPFHIIKIFNDLNYRLNCTISQYRQNIDLRFLNIRQFYFFCKMIRFNFGNNVRSIILSNAAPAVRQLILFRKQIEPFTHILPNLERLTLIDHYDDELDLYLPLISILKNLKELKINFIKNKNETILSSFITQMLTDNFIYFDHIPKRRRRDTLTLEKLSLTGTGYLKLTPIYNETITHLTIEIENTDDLVIIFTGFDYLQYLNVNLKQLTVLSSNLCNFLCNQRKVQCLSLIDFRFQARWHPELLSFNQFISILNIIPNLQNFSCTLKSETNQKEFDNSDYINIEKWRNLCIKFHNLINLDCSIKCILNSSNGSETDFVQIIANISRTSDRSINIHIYYNNENINHMKNYSTVELDIQELHNMTGSQLAKKLRHSQEITLYNDFFVDDDKIFSKFPESLFIRDDNIFLHIRSLDFLGEFLNMNSILLITFVKQLIRRSPNLQSIGFFLYWVENMTDLVLNFLRPLKKYLKQIKKCYLYTEGDIDEKFISELANLFPSLTLLSIKVDWYCNTAEIVNLCLVNMKHLIHLEMVLEDIPDYLDEDYIDRIKMDKEIESLAMTRDIQEWLKRNTLLGKISPNKIFRAEKTGNDLKIWL
;
A
#
# COMPACT_ATOMS: atom_id res chain seq x y z
N MET A 1 -48.49 -58.80 33.69
CA MET A 1 -47.51 -58.25 32.73
C MET A 1 -48.21 -57.98 31.41
N ARG A 2 -48.45 -56.72 31.06
CA ARG A 2 -48.55 -56.23 29.68
C ARG A 2 -48.60 -54.71 29.73
N ASP A 3 -47.46 -54.13 29.39
CA ASP A 3 -47.18 -52.70 29.39
C ASP A 3 -48.06 -51.95 28.39
N LYS A 4 -48.62 -50.83 28.85
CA LYS A 4 -49.23 -49.79 28.02
C LYS A 4 -48.10 -48.92 27.45
N HIS A 5 -47.69 -49.19 26.23
CA HIS A 5 -46.90 -48.21 25.47
C HIS A 5 -47.83 -47.13 24.92
N LEU A 6 -47.74 -45.93 25.50
CA LEU A 6 -48.20 -44.69 24.88
C LEU A 6 -47.40 -44.42 23.61
N SER A 7 -48.06 -44.44 22.45
CA SER A 7 -47.52 -43.90 21.21
C SER A 7 -47.71 -42.38 21.19
N SER A 8 -46.73 -41.64 21.69
CA SER A 8 -46.63 -40.20 21.44
C SER A 8 -46.27 -39.97 19.98
N SER A 9 -47.25 -39.67 19.13
CA SER A 9 -47.02 -39.14 17.79
C SER A 9 -46.34 -37.77 17.93
N LYS A 10 -45.02 -37.71 17.81
CA LYS A 10 -44.29 -36.45 17.62
C LYS A 10 -44.84 -35.80 16.35
N LYS A 11 -45.66 -34.75 16.52
CA LYS A 11 -45.97 -33.80 15.45
C LYS A 11 -44.64 -33.23 14.97
N ILE A 12 -44.20 -33.64 13.79
CA ILE A 12 -43.13 -32.94 13.07
C ILE A 12 -43.72 -31.57 12.74
N VAL A 13 -43.30 -30.55 13.47
CA VAL A 13 -43.59 -29.16 13.11
C VAL A 13 -42.77 -28.88 11.86
N SER A 14 -43.42 -28.86 10.70
CA SER A 14 -42.77 -28.37 9.49
C SER A 14 -42.49 -26.88 9.70
N MET A 15 -41.24 -26.52 9.97
CA MET A 15 -40.84 -25.12 9.93
C MET A 15 -41.07 -24.63 8.49
N SER A 16 -42.04 -23.74 8.31
CA SER A 16 -42.25 -23.08 7.03
C SER A 16 -41.10 -22.09 6.81
N PHE A 17 -40.61 -21.98 5.57
CA PHE A 17 -39.57 -21.03 5.18
C PHE A 17 -39.89 -19.57 5.60
N GLU A 18 -41.18 -19.26 5.74
CA GLU A 18 -41.71 -17.98 6.19
C GLU A 18 -41.40 -17.64 7.66
N GLN A 19 -41.08 -18.63 8.49
CA GLN A 19 -40.76 -18.45 9.92
C GLN A 19 -39.27 -18.20 10.16
N LEU A 20 -38.42 -18.30 9.13
CA LEU A 20 -37.00 -18.02 9.28
C LEU A 20 -36.76 -16.52 9.54
N PRO A 21 -35.82 -16.16 10.44
CA PRO A 21 -35.33 -14.80 10.57
C PRO A 21 -34.71 -14.29 9.26
N ASP A 22 -34.78 -12.99 9.02
CA ASP A 22 -34.29 -12.39 7.77
C ASP A 22 -32.78 -12.59 7.61
N GLU A 23 -32.03 -12.63 8.71
CA GLU A 23 -30.59 -12.89 8.72
C GLU A 23 -30.26 -14.27 8.13
N ILE A 24 -31.02 -15.29 8.50
CA ILE A 24 -30.83 -16.66 7.99
C ILE A 24 -31.20 -16.74 6.51
N LEU A 25 -32.27 -16.04 6.12
CA LEU A 25 -32.69 -15.95 4.71
C LEU A 25 -31.64 -15.24 3.85
N LEU A 26 -31.01 -14.18 4.37
CA LEU A 26 -29.93 -13.47 3.69
C LEU A 26 -28.67 -14.32 3.56
N ILE A 27 -28.32 -15.09 4.60
CA ILE A 27 -27.22 -16.06 4.55
C ILE A 27 -27.49 -17.10 3.46
N ILE A 28 -28.69 -17.72 3.43
CA ILE A 28 -29.06 -18.67 2.37
C ILE A 28 -28.98 -18.00 0.99
N CYS A 29 -29.49 -16.77 0.86
CA CYS A 29 -29.43 -16.00 -0.37
C CYS A 29 -28.01 -15.61 -0.80
N SER A 30 -27.03 -15.52 0.11
CA SER A 30 -25.64 -15.25 -0.26
C SER A 30 -24.98 -16.42 -0.99
N TYR A 31 -25.45 -17.66 -0.77
CA TYR A 31 -24.93 -18.87 -1.44
C TYR A 31 -25.60 -19.13 -2.79
N LEU A 32 -26.64 -18.38 -3.15
CA LEU A 32 -27.44 -18.60 -4.36
C LEU A 32 -27.22 -17.49 -5.38
N SER A 33 -27.20 -17.87 -6.67
CA SER A 33 -27.18 -16.90 -7.77
C SER A 33 -28.48 -16.09 -7.81
N PRO A 34 -28.47 -14.85 -8.35
CA PRO A 34 -29.70 -14.07 -8.50
C PRO A 34 -30.80 -14.85 -9.20
N PHE A 35 -30.46 -15.62 -10.24
CA PHE A 35 -31.38 -16.49 -10.95
C PHE A 35 -31.99 -17.58 -10.06
N HIS A 36 -31.20 -18.26 -9.23
CA HIS A 36 -31.72 -19.30 -8.35
C HIS A 36 -32.66 -18.74 -7.29
N ILE A 37 -32.37 -17.56 -6.75
CA ILE A 37 -33.24 -16.92 -5.76
C ILE A 37 -34.59 -16.55 -6.36
N ILE A 38 -34.58 -15.93 -7.54
CA ILE A 38 -35.82 -15.59 -8.24
C ILE A 38 -36.57 -16.87 -8.61
N LYS A 39 -35.89 -17.92 -9.09
CA LYS A 39 -36.58 -19.15 -9.46
C LYS A 39 -37.20 -19.87 -8.25
N ILE A 40 -36.53 -19.86 -7.10
CA ILE A 40 -36.91 -20.65 -5.93
C ILE A 40 -37.87 -19.88 -5.03
N PHE A 41 -37.61 -18.60 -4.77
CA PHE A 41 -38.28 -17.84 -3.70
C PHE A 41 -39.28 -16.80 -4.20
N ASN A 42 -39.31 -16.51 -5.50
CA ASN A 42 -40.21 -15.52 -6.04
C ASN A 42 -41.67 -15.93 -5.86
N ASP A 43 -42.48 -14.99 -5.37
CA ASP A 43 -43.93 -15.16 -5.15
C ASP A 43 -44.29 -16.27 -4.15
N LEU A 44 -43.33 -16.74 -3.35
CA LEU A 44 -43.63 -17.64 -2.23
C LEU A 44 -44.31 -16.90 -1.08
N ASN A 45 -43.83 -15.69 -0.72
CA ASN A 45 -44.42 -14.86 0.33
C ASN A 45 -44.00 -13.39 0.19
N TYR A 46 -44.87 -12.46 0.59
CA TYR A 46 -44.62 -11.02 0.57
C TYR A 46 -43.35 -10.60 1.32
N ARG A 47 -43.12 -11.14 2.52
CA ARG A 47 -41.94 -10.82 3.34
C ARG A 47 -40.65 -11.24 2.64
N LEU A 48 -40.61 -12.45 2.07
CA LEU A 48 -39.45 -12.93 1.30
C LEU A 48 -39.20 -12.06 0.06
N ASN A 49 -40.26 -11.68 -0.65
CA ASN A 49 -40.17 -10.79 -1.80
C ASN A 49 -39.60 -9.42 -1.39
N CYS A 50 -40.03 -8.84 -0.26
CA CYS A 50 -39.48 -7.60 0.28
C CYS A 50 -37.99 -7.73 0.60
N THR A 51 -37.58 -8.76 1.33
CA THR A 51 -36.18 -9.01 1.71
C THR A 51 -35.30 -9.21 0.46
N ILE A 52 -35.74 -9.99 -0.52
CA ILE A 52 -35.04 -10.21 -1.79
C ILE A 52 -34.91 -8.89 -2.57
N SER A 53 -35.98 -8.09 -2.62
CA SER A 53 -36.01 -6.83 -3.37
C SER A 53 -35.06 -5.77 -2.79
N GLN A 54 -34.89 -5.75 -1.46
CA GLN A 54 -33.96 -4.85 -0.77
C GLN A 54 -32.51 -5.34 -0.88
N TYR A 55 -32.30 -6.66 -0.83
CA TYR A 55 -30.97 -7.27 -0.92
C TYR A 55 -30.39 -7.27 -2.35
N ARG A 56 -31.22 -7.42 -3.38
CA ARG A 56 -30.78 -7.63 -4.77
C ARG A 56 -30.77 -6.34 -5.62
N GLN A 57 -30.18 -5.28 -5.07
CA GLN A 57 -29.89 -4.07 -5.85
C GLN A 57 -28.77 -4.30 -6.89
N ASN A 58 -27.89 -5.26 -6.63
CA ASN A 58 -26.78 -5.62 -7.52
C ASN A 58 -26.97 -7.03 -8.07
N ILE A 59 -26.98 -7.17 -9.40
CA ILE A 59 -27.25 -8.43 -10.09
C ILE A 59 -26.07 -8.83 -10.96
N ASP A 60 -25.52 -10.00 -10.67
CA ASP A 60 -24.48 -10.63 -11.47
C ASP A 60 -25.08 -11.75 -12.34
N LEU A 61 -25.05 -11.55 -13.65
CA LEU A 61 -25.62 -12.48 -14.64
C LEU A 61 -24.55 -13.25 -15.42
N ARG A 62 -23.26 -13.06 -15.11
CA ARG A 62 -22.13 -13.62 -15.88
C ARG A 62 -22.16 -15.14 -16.03
N PHE A 63 -22.80 -15.84 -15.10
CA PHE A 63 -22.83 -17.30 -15.08
C PHE A 63 -24.09 -17.89 -15.71
N LEU A 64 -25.01 -17.07 -16.22
CA LEU A 64 -26.23 -17.57 -16.84
C LEU A 64 -25.96 -18.01 -18.28
N ASN A 65 -26.46 -19.19 -18.66
CA ASN A 65 -26.54 -19.52 -20.08
C ASN A 65 -27.64 -18.69 -20.78
N ILE A 66 -27.66 -18.73 -22.10
CA ILE A 66 -28.58 -17.92 -22.92
C ILE A 66 -30.06 -18.14 -22.57
N ARG A 67 -30.47 -19.37 -22.22
CA ARG A 67 -31.86 -19.71 -21.86
C ARG A 67 -32.22 -19.14 -20.49
N GLN A 68 -31.31 -19.24 -19.53
CA GLN A 68 -31.46 -18.68 -18.18
C GLN A 68 -31.52 -17.16 -18.22
N PHE A 69 -30.68 -16.52 -19.05
CA PHE A 69 -30.71 -15.07 -19.25
C PHE A 69 -32.06 -14.62 -19.83
N TYR A 70 -32.54 -15.29 -20.89
CA TYR A 70 -33.84 -14.95 -21.48
C TYR A 70 -35.00 -15.12 -20.48
N PHE A 71 -34.96 -16.17 -19.66
CA PHE A 71 -35.93 -16.37 -18.58
C PHE A 71 -35.83 -15.26 -17.53
N PHE A 72 -34.62 -14.88 -17.13
CA PHE A 72 -34.39 -13.78 -16.20
C PHE A 72 -34.98 -12.47 -16.72
N CYS A 73 -34.77 -12.12 -18.00
CA CYS A 73 -35.36 -10.93 -18.62
C CYS A 73 -36.90 -10.94 -18.57
N LYS A 74 -37.52 -12.12 -18.71
CA LYS A 74 -38.98 -12.26 -18.56
C LYS A 74 -39.43 -12.06 -17.12
N MET A 75 -38.72 -12.63 -16.16
CA MET A 75 -39.10 -12.56 -14.73
C MET A 75 -38.92 -11.16 -14.13
N ILE A 76 -37.81 -10.50 -14.44
CA ILE A 76 -37.47 -9.20 -13.84
C ILE A 76 -38.47 -8.09 -14.22
N ARG A 77 -39.12 -8.23 -15.38
CA ARG A 77 -40.18 -7.35 -15.86
C ARG A 77 -41.36 -7.23 -14.91
N PHE A 78 -41.65 -8.25 -14.10
CA PHE A 78 -42.88 -8.29 -13.32
C PHE A 78 -42.69 -7.94 -11.85
N ASN A 79 -41.51 -8.17 -11.25
CA ASN A 79 -41.46 -8.34 -9.79
C ASN A 79 -40.49 -7.42 -9.02
N PHE A 80 -39.32 -7.04 -9.57
CA PHE A 80 -38.33 -6.27 -8.77
C PHE A 80 -37.39 -5.38 -9.58
N GLY A 81 -37.58 -5.24 -10.90
CA GLY A 81 -36.67 -4.47 -11.75
C GLY A 81 -36.47 -3.01 -11.32
N ASN A 82 -37.47 -2.37 -10.71
CA ASN A 82 -37.38 -1.03 -10.14
C ASN A 82 -36.34 -0.90 -9.01
N ASN A 83 -35.97 -1.98 -8.34
CA ASN A 83 -35.01 -1.95 -7.23
C ASN A 83 -33.57 -2.24 -7.68
N VAL A 84 -33.37 -2.61 -8.94
CA VAL A 84 -32.07 -2.97 -9.47
C VAL A 84 -31.29 -1.70 -9.82
N ARG A 85 -30.13 -1.55 -9.18
CA ARG A 85 -29.21 -0.43 -9.36
C ARG A 85 -27.95 -0.80 -10.11
N SER A 86 -27.54 -2.07 -10.09
CA SER A 86 -26.36 -2.53 -10.81
C SER A 86 -26.56 -3.86 -11.52
N ILE A 87 -26.06 -3.96 -12.76
CA ILE A 87 -26.04 -5.20 -13.54
C ILE A 87 -24.63 -5.49 -14.07
N ILE A 88 -24.25 -6.76 -14.01
CA ILE A 88 -23.03 -7.30 -14.62
C ILE A 88 -23.40 -8.35 -15.67
N LEU A 89 -22.90 -8.17 -16.89
CA LEU A 89 -23.07 -9.06 -18.04
C LEU A 89 -21.71 -9.55 -18.52
N SER A 90 -21.65 -10.76 -19.09
CA SER A 90 -20.43 -11.28 -19.73
C SER A 90 -20.79 -11.99 -21.04
N ASN A 91 -19.88 -11.95 -22.01
CA ASN A 91 -19.95 -12.77 -23.22
C ASN A 91 -19.06 -14.03 -23.16
N ALA A 92 -18.33 -14.27 -22.06
CA ALA A 92 -17.57 -15.51 -21.87
C ALA A 92 -18.51 -16.71 -21.64
N ALA A 93 -18.02 -17.92 -21.88
CA ALA A 93 -18.77 -19.13 -21.55
C ALA A 93 -19.05 -19.20 -20.03
N PRO A 94 -20.27 -19.60 -19.60
CA PRO A 94 -21.39 -20.14 -20.38
C PRO A 94 -22.36 -19.08 -20.97
N ALA A 95 -22.07 -17.80 -20.77
CA ALA A 95 -22.88 -16.63 -21.09
C ALA A 95 -22.71 -16.09 -22.54
N VAL A 96 -22.25 -16.94 -23.47
CA VAL A 96 -22.04 -16.53 -24.87
C VAL A 96 -23.32 -15.92 -25.45
N ARG A 97 -23.20 -14.71 -26.02
CA ARG A 97 -24.28 -13.90 -26.62
C ARG A 97 -25.24 -13.20 -25.66
N GLN A 98 -24.97 -13.16 -24.35
CA GLN A 98 -25.79 -12.37 -23.43
C GLN A 98 -25.83 -10.89 -23.81
N LEU A 99 -24.69 -10.31 -24.19
CA LEU A 99 -24.62 -8.88 -24.56
C LEU A 99 -25.45 -8.60 -25.82
N ILE A 100 -25.43 -9.51 -26.80
CA ILE A 100 -26.24 -9.43 -28.02
C ILE A 100 -27.73 -9.46 -27.68
N LEU A 101 -28.15 -10.34 -26.76
CA LEU A 101 -29.55 -10.42 -26.33
C LEU A 101 -29.97 -9.21 -25.51
N PHE A 102 -29.12 -8.74 -24.59
CA PHE A 102 -29.38 -7.53 -23.83
C PHE A 102 -29.57 -6.35 -24.77
N ARG A 103 -28.71 -6.20 -25.79
CA ARG A 103 -28.82 -5.18 -26.83
C ARG A 103 -30.17 -5.22 -27.54
N LYS A 104 -30.65 -6.41 -27.93
CA LYS A 104 -31.98 -6.58 -28.57
C LYS A 104 -33.15 -6.23 -27.65
N GLN A 105 -32.94 -6.17 -26.33
CA GLN A 105 -33.98 -5.93 -25.33
C GLN A 105 -33.79 -4.61 -24.56
N ILE A 106 -32.81 -3.78 -24.93
CA ILE A 106 -32.40 -2.61 -24.13
C ILE A 106 -33.47 -1.52 -24.03
N GLU A 107 -34.25 -1.30 -25.10
CA GLU A 107 -35.41 -0.42 -25.07
C GLU A 107 -36.45 -0.90 -24.03
N PRO A 108 -36.91 -2.17 -24.06
CA PRO A 108 -37.69 -2.75 -22.97
C PRO A 108 -37.04 -2.63 -21.58
N PHE A 109 -35.71 -2.76 -21.48
CA PHE A 109 -34.99 -2.68 -20.21
C PHE A 109 -35.09 -1.31 -19.55
N THR A 110 -35.24 -0.22 -20.31
CA THR A 110 -35.39 1.12 -19.72
C THR A 110 -36.67 1.25 -18.88
N HIS A 111 -37.72 0.53 -19.26
CA HIS A 111 -38.96 0.43 -18.49
C HIS A 111 -38.88 -0.60 -17.37
N ILE A 112 -38.08 -1.65 -17.53
CA ILE A 112 -37.96 -2.74 -16.56
C ILE A 112 -36.98 -2.36 -15.43
N LEU A 113 -35.94 -1.61 -15.74
CA LEU A 113 -34.85 -1.22 -14.84
C LEU A 113 -34.71 0.32 -14.80
N PRO A 114 -35.77 1.05 -14.41
CA PRO A 114 -35.76 2.50 -14.49
C PRO A 114 -34.69 3.13 -13.59
N ASN A 115 -34.24 2.44 -12.53
CA ASN A 115 -33.29 2.94 -11.54
C ASN A 115 -31.88 2.34 -11.70
N LEU A 116 -31.54 1.83 -12.89
CA LEU A 116 -30.22 1.29 -13.15
C LEU A 116 -29.16 2.41 -13.13
N GLU A 117 -28.27 2.36 -12.14
CA GLU A 117 -27.20 3.34 -11.92
C GLU A 117 -25.83 2.85 -12.44
N ARG A 118 -25.60 1.53 -12.46
CA ARG A 118 -24.31 0.92 -12.85
C ARG A 118 -24.48 -0.25 -13.83
N LEU A 119 -23.75 -0.21 -14.94
CA LEU A 119 -23.68 -1.30 -15.91
C LEU A 119 -22.24 -1.75 -16.11
N THR A 120 -21.98 -3.05 -15.92
CA THR A 120 -20.67 -3.68 -16.19
C THR A 120 -20.79 -4.71 -17.29
N LEU A 121 -20.02 -4.55 -18.35
CA LEU A 121 -19.93 -5.45 -19.50
C LEU A 121 -18.56 -6.12 -19.47
N ILE A 122 -18.51 -7.44 -19.52
CA ILE A 122 -17.26 -8.22 -19.52
C ILE A 122 -17.16 -9.03 -20.80
N ASP A 123 -15.93 -9.20 -21.29
CA ASP A 123 -15.63 -9.94 -22.53
C ASP A 123 -16.35 -9.31 -23.74
N HIS A 124 -16.40 -7.98 -23.77
CA HIS A 124 -16.99 -7.23 -24.87
C HIS A 124 -16.06 -7.24 -26.10
N TYR A 125 -16.64 -7.25 -27.30
CA TYR A 125 -15.90 -7.10 -28.57
C TYR A 125 -15.77 -5.62 -28.93
N ASP A 126 -14.58 -5.18 -29.31
CA ASP A 126 -14.29 -3.75 -29.46
C ASP A 126 -15.09 -3.08 -30.59
N ASP A 127 -15.31 -3.81 -31.68
CA ASP A 127 -16.01 -3.35 -32.89
C ASP A 127 -17.53 -3.14 -32.66
N GLU A 128 -18.07 -3.63 -31.56
CA GLU A 128 -19.48 -3.47 -31.21
C GLU A 128 -19.76 -2.23 -30.33
N LEU A 129 -18.73 -1.57 -29.81
CA LEU A 129 -18.88 -0.50 -28.81
C LEU A 129 -19.71 0.69 -29.34
N ASP A 130 -19.36 1.20 -30.53
CA ASP A 130 -20.05 2.33 -31.17
C ASP A 130 -21.52 2.04 -31.46
N LEU A 131 -21.87 0.76 -31.62
CA LEU A 131 -23.25 0.32 -31.82
C LEU A 131 -24.05 0.20 -30.51
N TYR A 132 -23.36 0.04 -29.39
CA TYR A 132 -23.94 -0.24 -28.08
C TYR A 132 -24.14 1.04 -27.26
N LEU A 133 -23.22 1.99 -27.34
CA LEU A 133 -23.27 3.25 -26.59
C LEU A 133 -24.54 4.10 -26.86
N PRO A 134 -25.03 4.25 -28.11
CA PRO A 134 -26.29 4.97 -28.37
C PRO A 134 -27.53 4.28 -27.79
N LEU A 135 -27.44 2.99 -27.46
CA LEU A 135 -28.54 2.25 -26.86
C LEU A 135 -28.50 2.36 -25.33
N ILE A 136 -27.29 2.43 -24.75
CA ILE A 136 -27.09 2.75 -23.34
C ILE A 136 -27.61 4.15 -23.01
N SER A 137 -27.53 5.12 -23.93
CA SER A 137 -28.00 6.50 -23.69
C SER A 137 -29.48 6.61 -23.32
N ILE A 138 -30.28 5.58 -23.58
CA ILE A 138 -31.69 5.51 -23.21
C ILE A 138 -31.86 5.28 -21.68
N LEU A 139 -30.83 4.78 -20.99
CA LEU A 139 -30.80 4.54 -19.55
C LEU A 139 -30.51 5.84 -18.78
N LYS A 140 -31.54 6.66 -18.59
CA LYS A 140 -31.43 8.03 -18.04
C LYS A 140 -30.77 8.15 -16.66
N ASN A 141 -30.86 7.11 -15.84
CA ASN A 141 -30.30 7.10 -14.48
C ASN A 141 -28.92 6.45 -14.39
N LEU A 142 -28.35 6.02 -15.53
CA LEU A 142 -27.05 5.37 -15.55
C LEU A 142 -25.94 6.38 -15.26
N LYS A 143 -25.22 6.16 -14.16
CA LYS A 143 -24.11 7.00 -13.71
C LYS A 143 -22.76 6.37 -13.99
N GLU A 144 -22.67 5.04 -13.95
CA GLU A 144 -21.43 4.29 -14.07
C GLU A 144 -21.50 3.23 -15.18
N LEU A 145 -20.56 3.30 -16.12
CA LEU A 145 -20.37 2.30 -17.17
C LEU A 145 -18.97 1.71 -17.08
N LYS A 146 -18.90 0.38 -16.98
CA LYS A 146 -17.64 -0.38 -17.00
C LYS A 146 -17.65 -1.39 -18.14
N ILE A 147 -16.62 -1.38 -18.95
CA ILE A 147 -16.46 -2.28 -20.10
C ILE A 147 -15.08 -2.92 -20.01
N ASN A 148 -15.06 -4.25 -19.93
CA ASN A 148 -13.86 -5.07 -20.02
C ASN A 148 -13.91 -5.80 -21.36
N PHE A 149 -12.98 -5.49 -22.25
CA PHE A 149 -12.86 -6.15 -23.54
C PHE A 149 -12.11 -7.48 -23.44
N ILE A 150 -12.27 -8.32 -24.46
CA ILE A 150 -11.60 -9.62 -24.54
C ILE A 150 -10.09 -9.41 -24.69
N LYS A 151 -9.27 -10.08 -23.85
CA LYS A 151 -7.82 -9.85 -23.75
C LYS A 151 -6.94 -10.59 -24.78
N ASN A 152 -7.48 -11.39 -25.70
CA ASN A 152 -6.69 -12.36 -26.47
C ASN A 152 -6.37 -11.97 -27.92
N LYS A 153 -5.07 -11.92 -28.22
CA LYS A 153 -4.39 -11.85 -29.53
C LYS A 153 -4.44 -13.15 -30.37
N ASN A 154 -5.23 -14.16 -29.99
CA ASN A 154 -5.37 -15.38 -30.81
C ASN A 154 -6.43 -15.16 -31.91
N GLU A 155 -6.05 -14.34 -32.87
CA GLU A 155 -6.82 -13.84 -34.02
C GLU A 155 -7.28 -14.90 -35.04
N THR A 156 -7.13 -16.20 -34.83
CA THR A 156 -7.38 -17.19 -35.91
C THR A 156 -8.56 -18.14 -35.71
N ILE A 157 -8.89 -18.54 -34.48
CA ILE A 157 -9.90 -19.59 -34.26
C ILE A 157 -11.30 -19.00 -33.98
N LEU A 158 -11.38 -17.81 -33.36
CA LEU A 158 -12.64 -17.11 -33.10
C LEU A 158 -13.02 -16.12 -34.21
N SER A 159 -12.06 -15.50 -34.90
CA SER A 159 -12.32 -14.53 -35.98
C SER A 159 -13.03 -15.18 -37.17
N SER A 160 -12.66 -16.40 -37.56
CA SER A 160 -13.33 -17.15 -38.64
C SER A 160 -14.75 -17.57 -38.26
N PHE A 161 -14.96 -18.00 -37.01
CA PHE A 161 -16.28 -18.38 -36.50
C PHE A 161 -17.21 -17.18 -36.29
N ILE A 162 -16.66 -16.01 -35.95
CA ILE A 162 -17.41 -14.77 -35.70
C ILE A 162 -17.67 -14.01 -37.00
N THR A 163 -16.70 -13.93 -37.94
CA THR A 163 -16.90 -13.26 -39.24
C THR A 163 -18.04 -13.90 -40.02
N GLN A 164 -18.14 -15.24 -40.00
CA GLN A 164 -19.21 -15.99 -40.65
C GLN A 164 -20.59 -15.78 -39.95
N MET A 165 -20.60 -15.56 -38.64
CA MET A 165 -21.82 -15.26 -37.86
C MET A 165 -22.25 -13.78 -37.91
N LEU A 166 -21.30 -12.86 -38.08
CA LEU A 166 -21.54 -11.42 -38.23
C LEU A 166 -22.14 -11.14 -39.61
N THR A 167 -21.61 -11.72 -40.70
CA THR A 167 -22.21 -11.57 -42.04
C THR A 167 -23.67 -12.00 -42.10
N ASP A 168 -24.06 -13.05 -41.35
CA ASP A 168 -25.44 -13.53 -41.33
C ASP A 168 -26.40 -12.67 -40.48
N ASN A 169 -25.87 -11.85 -39.55
CA ASN A 169 -26.68 -10.96 -38.70
C ASN A 169 -26.60 -9.47 -39.07
N PHE A 170 -25.67 -9.05 -39.94
CA PHE A 170 -25.55 -7.66 -40.39
C PHE A 170 -26.70 -7.19 -41.31
N ILE A 171 -27.49 -8.11 -41.85
CA ILE A 171 -28.69 -7.83 -42.67
C ILE A 171 -29.79 -7.08 -41.88
N TYR A 172 -29.71 -7.01 -40.54
CA TYR A 172 -30.73 -6.34 -39.71
C TYR A 172 -30.43 -4.88 -39.34
N PHE A 173 -29.31 -4.28 -39.78
CA PHE A 173 -28.90 -2.95 -39.34
C PHE A 173 -29.36 -1.77 -40.23
N ASP A 174 -30.02 -2.02 -41.36
CA ASP A 174 -30.59 -0.95 -42.20
C ASP A 174 -31.81 -0.25 -41.59
N HIS A 175 -32.30 -0.71 -40.44
CA HIS A 175 -33.49 -0.16 -39.79
C HIS A 175 -33.23 0.69 -38.54
N ILE A 176 -31.96 0.93 -38.15
CA ILE A 176 -31.69 1.92 -37.10
C ILE A 176 -31.98 3.31 -37.68
N PRO A 177 -32.98 4.06 -37.18
CA PRO A 177 -33.33 5.35 -37.76
C PRO A 177 -32.15 6.29 -37.62
N LYS A 178 -31.55 6.72 -38.74
CA LYS A 178 -30.36 7.58 -38.82
C LYS A 178 -30.51 8.96 -38.12
N ARG A 179 -31.64 9.26 -37.47
CA ARG A 179 -31.97 10.56 -36.88
C ARG A 179 -32.90 10.50 -35.66
N ARG A 180 -32.73 9.56 -34.73
CA ARG A 180 -33.25 9.83 -33.37
C ARG A 180 -32.32 10.86 -32.73
N ARG A 181 -32.90 11.94 -32.18
CA ARG A 181 -32.18 12.89 -31.32
C ARG A 181 -31.40 12.05 -30.32
N ARG A 182 -30.07 12.11 -30.38
CA ARG A 182 -29.21 11.42 -29.43
C ARG A 182 -29.41 12.17 -28.12
N ASP A 183 -30.23 11.62 -27.24
CA ASP A 183 -30.26 12.08 -25.86
C ASP A 183 -28.83 12.00 -25.33
N THR A 184 -28.34 13.09 -24.75
CA THR A 184 -27.00 13.16 -24.21
C THR A 184 -26.88 12.15 -23.07
N LEU A 185 -26.02 11.15 -23.25
CA LEU A 185 -25.73 10.18 -22.21
C LEU A 185 -24.88 10.87 -21.13
N THR A 186 -25.46 11.08 -19.95
CA THR A 186 -24.76 11.67 -18.80
C THR A 186 -24.11 10.59 -17.95
N LEU A 187 -22.82 10.32 -18.15
CA LEU A 187 -22.04 9.39 -17.30
C LEU A 187 -21.19 10.17 -16.31
N GLU A 188 -21.27 9.82 -15.03
CA GLU A 188 -20.33 10.32 -14.00
C GLU A 188 -19.01 9.54 -14.05
N LYS A 189 -19.08 8.21 -14.27
CA LYS A 189 -17.93 7.29 -14.23
C LYS A 189 -17.88 6.38 -15.46
N LEU A 190 -16.72 6.33 -16.11
CA LEU A 190 -16.44 5.43 -17.24
C LEU A 190 -15.17 4.61 -16.96
N SER A 191 -15.25 3.28 -17.13
CA SER A 191 -14.11 2.38 -17.03
C SER A 191 -13.98 1.51 -18.28
N LEU A 192 -12.83 1.55 -18.95
CA LEU A 192 -12.52 0.81 -20.18
C LEU A 192 -11.21 0.04 -19.97
N THR A 193 -11.23 -1.29 -20.09
CA THR A 193 -10.03 -2.15 -19.90
C THR A 193 -9.98 -3.24 -20.96
N GLY A 194 -8.81 -3.58 -21.52
CA GLY A 194 -8.68 -4.55 -22.62
C GLY A 194 -7.65 -4.21 -23.71
N THR A 195 -7.55 -5.02 -24.77
CA THR A 195 -6.69 -4.80 -25.95
C THR A 195 -7.41 -4.00 -27.02
N GLY A 196 -6.77 -2.97 -27.58
CA GLY A 196 -7.37 -2.10 -28.57
C GLY A 196 -8.21 -0.97 -27.99
N TYR A 197 -7.91 0.24 -28.48
CA TYR A 197 -8.85 1.34 -28.72
C TYR A 197 -8.91 2.53 -27.75
N LEU A 198 -8.55 3.68 -28.35
CA LEU A 198 -9.06 5.02 -28.08
C LEU A 198 -9.65 5.61 -29.37
N LYS A 199 -10.62 4.91 -29.99
CA LYS A 199 -11.57 5.57 -30.89
C LYS A 199 -12.79 6.02 -30.10
N LEU A 200 -12.56 6.76 -29.03
CA LEU A 200 -13.65 7.44 -28.34
C LEU A 200 -14.13 8.54 -29.28
N THR A 201 -15.20 8.24 -30.01
CA THR A 201 -15.90 9.26 -30.79
C THR A 201 -16.23 10.44 -29.88
N PRO A 202 -16.19 11.70 -30.36
CA PRO A 202 -16.34 12.94 -29.56
C PRO A 202 -17.74 13.15 -28.95
N ILE A 203 -18.52 12.08 -28.77
CA ILE A 203 -19.94 12.09 -28.41
C ILE A 203 -20.13 12.24 -26.87
N TYR A 204 -19.09 12.07 -26.05
CA TYR A 204 -19.24 11.79 -24.60
C TYR A 204 -18.57 12.82 -23.65
N ASN A 205 -18.16 13.97 -24.17
CA ASN A 205 -17.14 14.80 -23.53
C ASN A 205 -17.65 15.68 -22.37
N GLU A 206 -18.96 15.95 -22.29
CA GLU A 206 -19.48 17.03 -21.44
C GLU A 206 -19.81 16.62 -19.99
N THR A 207 -19.85 15.32 -19.66
CA THR A 207 -20.35 14.88 -18.33
C THR A 207 -19.41 13.96 -17.56
N ILE A 208 -18.42 13.38 -18.22
CA ILE A 208 -17.53 12.39 -17.61
C ILE A 208 -16.59 13.11 -16.63
N THR A 209 -16.76 12.80 -15.35
CA THR A 209 -15.91 13.34 -14.28
C THR A 209 -14.85 12.34 -13.83
N HIS A 210 -15.09 11.04 -13.99
CA HIS A 210 -14.13 9.98 -13.63
C HIS A 210 -13.90 9.01 -14.79
N LEU A 211 -12.65 8.88 -15.22
CA LEU A 211 -12.23 7.95 -16.27
C LEU A 211 -11.18 6.98 -15.73
N THR A 212 -11.40 5.69 -15.95
CA THR A 212 -10.36 4.65 -15.80
C THR A 212 -10.18 3.96 -17.14
N ILE A 213 -8.99 4.03 -17.73
CA ILE A 213 -8.77 3.57 -19.09
C ILE A 213 -7.44 2.83 -19.24
N GLU A 214 -7.46 1.75 -20.01
CA GLU A 214 -6.25 1.07 -20.48
C GLU A 214 -5.93 1.54 -21.89
N ILE A 215 -4.71 2.04 -22.12
CA ILE A 215 -4.29 2.63 -23.40
C ILE A 215 -3.03 1.92 -23.92
N GLU A 216 -2.82 1.97 -25.23
CA GLU A 216 -1.70 1.26 -25.86
C GLU A 216 -0.43 2.09 -25.89
N ASN A 217 -0.53 3.39 -26.16
CA ASN A 217 0.61 4.29 -26.35
C ASN A 217 0.42 5.62 -25.60
N THR A 218 1.47 6.45 -25.56
CA THR A 218 1.42 7.76 -24.89
C THR A 218 0.67 8.84 -25.66
N ASP A 219 0.50 8.70 -26.98
CA ASP A 219 -0.19 9.70 -27.81
C ASP A 219 -1.70 9.71 -27.49
N ASP A 220 -2.24 8.55 -27.13
CA ASP A 220 -3.59 8.35 -26.61
C ASP A 220 -3.91 9.20 -25.37
N LEU A 221 -2.91 9.50 -24.51
CA LEU A 221 -3.09 10.40 -23.36
C LEU A 221 -3.47 11.81 -23.80
N VAL A 222 -2.92 12.28 -24.92
CA VAL A 222 -3.22 13.63 -25.42
C VAL A 222 -4.64 13.71 -25.94
N ILE A 223 -5.13 12.64 -26.56
CA ILE A 223 -6.54 12.54 -26.97
C ILE A 223 -7.45 12.63 -25.74
N ILE A 224 -7.10 11.96 -24.64
CA ILE A 224 -7.85 12.07 -23.38
C ILE A 224 -7.80 13.50 -22.83
N PHE A 225 -6.60 14.09 -22.73
CA PHE A 225 -6.46 15.44 -22.16
C PHE A 225 -7.15 16.53 -22.98
N THR A 226 -7.25 16.35 -24.29
CA THR A 226 -7.96 17.28 -25.18
C THR A 226 -9.46 16.96 -25.33
N GLY A 227 -9.87 15.74 -24.99
CA GLY A 227 -11.22 15.24 -25.23
C GLY A 227 -12.18 15.44 -24.07
N PHE A 228 -11.73 15.59 -22.82
CA PHE A 228 -12.62 15.60 -21.66
C PHE A 228 -12.48 16.88 -20.80
N ASP A 229 -13.35 17.85 -21.04
CA ASP A 229 -13.29 19.18 -20.40
C ASP A 229 -13.62 19.16 -18.88
N TYR A 230 -14.47 18.23 -18.45
CA TYR A 230 -14.97 18.13 -17.06
C TYR A 230 -14.32 17.00 -16.24
N LEU A 231 -13.27 16.38 -16.76
CA LEU A 231 -12.62 15.26 -16.11
C LEU A 231 -11.94 15.70 -14.80
N GLN A 232 -12.36 15.13 -13.68
CA GLN A 232 -11.82 15.40 -12.33
C GLN A 232 -10.87 14.30 -11.86
N TYR A 233 -11.12 13.06 -12.29
CA TYR A 233 -10.33 11.88 -11.95
C TYR A 233 -9.95 11.11 -13.21
N LEU A 234 -8.66 10.80 -13.37
CA LEU A 234 -8.14 10.01 -14.47
C LEU A 234 -7.21 8.92 -13.95
N ASN A 235 -7.53 7.66 -14.21
CA ASN A 235 -6.66 6.52 -13.97
C ASN A 235 -6.30 5.83 -15.29
N VAL A 236 -5.02 5.84 -15.63
CA VAL A 236 -4.51 5.30 -16.90
C VAL A 236 -3.61 4.12 -16.63
N ASN A 237 -3.90 3.00 -17.29
CA ASN A 237 -3.01 1.85 -17.37
C ASN A 237 -2.44 1.75 -18.79
N LEU A 238 -1.17 2.11 -18.96
CA LEU A 238 -0.48 2.09 -20.23
C LEU A 238 0.22 0.75 -20.44
N LYS A 239 -0.14 0.04 -21.51
CA LYS A 239 0.43 -1.28 -21.81
C LYS A 239 1.89 -1.23 -22.22
N GLN A 240 2.24 -0.29 -23.09
CA GLN A 240 3.59 -0.13 -23.60
C GLN A 240 3.91 1.37 -23.69
N LEU A 241 5.03 1.80 -23.12
CA LEU A 241 5.53 3.13 -23.43
C LEU A 241 6.04 3.14 -24.87
N THR A 242 5.63 4.14 -25.63
CA THR A 242 6.21 4.48 -26.93
C THR A 242 7.04 5.74 -26.76
N VAL A 243 8.12 5.89 -27.54
CA VAL A 243 8.86 7.15 -27.58
C VAL A 243 7.87 8.26 -27.93
N LEU A 244 7.74 9.25 -27.05
CA LEU A 244 6.90 10.42 -27.32
C LEU A 244 7.31 11.03 -28.65
N SER A 245 6.38 11.03 -29.61
CA SER A 245 6.67 11.59 -30.93
C SER A 245 7.09 13.06 -30.79
N SER A 246 8.04 13.52 -31.61
CA SER A 246 8.50 14.91 -31.61
C SER A 246 7.34 15.90 -31.79
N ASN A 247 6.28 15.47 -32.48
CA ASN A 247 5.02 16.19 -32.64
C ASN A 247 4.27 16.35 -31.31
N LEU A 248 4.25 15.33 -30.45
CA LEU A 248 3.64 15.39 -29.13
C LEU A 248 4.41 16.33 -28.20
N CYS A 249 5.74 16.21 -28.16
CA CYS A 249 6.59 17.14 -27.39
C CYS A 249 6.39 18.60 -27.84
N ASN A 250 6.30 18.84 -29.15
CA ASN A 250 6.02 20.17 -29.69
C ASN A 250 4.58 20.64 -29.38
N PHE A 251 3.60 19.74 -29.35
CA PHE A 251 2.23 20.05 -28.97
C PHE A 251 2.11 20.42 -27.48
N LEU A 252 2.74 19.62 -26.61
CA LEU A 252 2.76 19.82 -25.16
C LEU A 252 3.52 21.10 -24.75
N CYS A 253 4.63 21.41 -25.44
CA CYS A 253 5.44 22.59 -25.13
C CYS A 253 4.86 23.91 -25.67
N ASN A 254 4.03 23.89 -26.72
CA ASN A 254 3.62 25.12 -27.44
C ASN A 254 2.18 25.62 -27.17
N GLN A 255 1.34 24.95 -26.37
CA GLN A 255 -0.09 25.31 -26.30
C GLN A 255 -0.57 25.68 -24.89
N ARG A 256 -0.90 26.96 -24.69
CA ARG A 256 -1.74 27.46 -23.57
C ARG A 256 -3.20 26.93 -23.59
N LYS A 257 -3.62 26.26 -24.68
CA LYS A 257 -5.01 25.88 -24.95
C LYS A 257 -5.39 24.48 -24.47
N VAL A 258 -4.44 23.61 -24.16
CA VAL A 258 -4.72 22.25 -23.72
C VAL A 258 -4.33 22.16 -22.25
N GLN A 259 -5.21 22.66 -21.39
CA GLN A 259 -5.07 22.50 -19.95
C GLN A 259 -6.28 21.73 -19.44
N CYS A 260 -6.04 20.62 -18.76
CA CYS A 260 -7.09 19.88 -18.07
C CYS A 260 -7.39 20.57 -16.75
N LEU A 261 -8.06 21.72 -16.82
CA LEU A 261 -8.31 22.57 -15.66
C LEU A 261 -9.17 21.86 -14.60
N SER A 262 -10.05 20.96 -15.01
CA SER A 262 -10.94 20.23 -14.10
C SER A 262 -10.24 19.07 -13.37
N LEU A 263 -9.08 18.60 -13.87
CA LEU A 263 -8.46 17.36 -13.40
C LEU A 263 -7.66 17.59 -12.11
N ILE A 264 -8.07 16.90 -11.05
CA ILE A 264 -7.52 17.04 -9.69
C ILE A 264 -6.84 15.77 -9.17
N ASP A 265 -7.24 14.58 -9.65
CA ASP A 265 -6.63 13.28 -9.30
C ASP A 265 -6.18 12.57 -10.59
N PHE A 266 -4.88 12.31 -10.70
CA PHE A 266 -4.28 11.60 -11.82
C PHE A 266 -3.48 10.40 -11.33
N ARG A 267 -3.84 9.22 -11.83
CA ARG A 267 -3.17 7.95 -11.55
C ARG A 267 -2.64 7.36 -12.84
N PHE A 268 -1.37 7.02 -12.84
CA PHE A 268 -0.66 6.57 -14.02
C PHE A 268 0.10 5.30 -13.73
N GLN A 269 -0.21 4.22 -14.44
CA GLN A 269 0.53 2.97 -14.39
C GLN A 269 1.11 2.68 -15.77
N ALA A 270 2.40 2.35 -15.86
CA ALA A 270 3.04 2.04 -17.13
C ALA A 270 4.15 0.99 -16.96
N ARG A 271 4.38 0.20 -18.02
CA ARG A 271 5.65 -0.53 -18.19
C ARG A 271 6.72 0.45 -18.63
N TRP A 272 7.77 0.59 -17.82
CA TRP A 272 8.80 1.61 -17.94
C TRP A 272 10.11 1.09 -18.53
N HIS A 273 10.65 1.86 -19.47
CA HIS A 273 12.01 1.74 -19.98
C HIS A 273 12.64 3.14 -19.98
N PRO A 274 13.90 3.31 -19.53
CA PRO A 274 14.52 4.63 -19.39
C PRO A 274 14.54 5.45 -20.69
N GLU A 275 14.68 4.77 -21.82
CA GLU A 275 14.72 5.40 -23.15
C GLU A 275 13.36 5.88 -23.66
N LEU A 276 12.25 5.39 -23.09
CA LEU A 276 10.90 5.63 -23.63
C LEU A 276 10.19 6.79 -22.93
N LEU A 277 10.52 7.08 -21.67
CA LEU A 277 9.96 8.22 -20.92
C LEU A 277 10.99 8.81 -19.96
N SER A 278 11.64 9.89 -20.38
CA SER A 278 12.52 10.67 -19.50
C SER A 278 11.73 11.40 -18.40
N PHE A 279 12.40 11.71 -17.29
CA PHE A 279 11.76 12.46 -16.19
C PHE A 279 11.23 13.82 -16.64
N ASN A 280 11.92 14.51 -17.56
CA ASN A 280 11.49 15.79 -18.09
C ASN A 280 10.21 15.68 -18.94
N GLN A 281 10.10 14.60 -19.72
CA GLN A 281 8.87 14.30 -20.47
C GLN A 281 7.71 14.00 -19.53
N PHE A 282 7.96 13.25 -18.46
CA PHE A 282 6.98 13.00 -17.40
C PHE A 282 6.50 14.29 -16.73
N ILE A 283 7.42 15.20 -16.36
CA ILE A 283 7.04 16.55 -15.88
C ILE A 283 6.20 17.30 -16.91
N SER A 284 6.53 17.16 -18.20
CA SER A 284 5.81 17.84 -19.27
C SER A 284 4.36 17.37 -19.38
N ILE A 285 4.10 16.08 -19.14
CA ILE A 285 2.74 15.53 -19.03
C ILE A 285 2.01 16.15 -17.84
N LEU A 286 2.64 16.22 -16.67
CA LEU A 286 2.01 16.78 -15.47
C LEU A 286 1.71 18.28 -15.61
N ASN A 287 2.50 19.04 -16.38
CA ASN A 287 2.27 20.48 -16.59
C ASN A 287 0.94 20.77 -17.31
N ILE A 288 0.35 19.78 -17.99
CA ILE A 288 -0.97 19.88 -18.63
C ILE A 288 -2.09 19.97 -17.58
N ILE A 289 -1.80 19.56 -16.34
CA ILE A 289 -2.75 19.40 -15.24
C ILE A 289 -2.43 20.42 -14.13
N PRO A 290 -2.75 21.71 -14.31
CA PRO A 290 -2.32 22.76 -13.39
C PRO A 290 -2.97 22.66 -12.00
N ASN A 291 -4.13 22.02 -11.89
CA ASN A 291 -4.90 21.89 -10.65
C ASN A 291 -4.72 20.52 -9.97
N LEU A 292 -3.65 19.80 -10.30
CA LEU A 292 -3.36 18.48 -9.75
C LEU A 292 -3.17 18.53 -8.23
N GLN A 293 -4.04 17.81 -7.50
CA GLN A 293 -3.97 17.68 -6.04
C GLN A 293 -3.47 16.30 -5.62
N ASN A 294 -3.88 15.26 -6.33
CA ASN A 294 -3.50 13.88 -6.04
C ASN A 294 -2.81 13.29 -7.25
N PHE A 295 -1.58 12.84 -7.06
CA PHE A 295 -0.83 12.16 -8.10
C PHE A 295 -0.33 10.81 -7.62
N SER A 296 -0.65 9.76 -8.38
CA SER A 296 -0.10 8.44 -8.15
C SER A 296 0.53 7.86 -9.41
N CYS A 297 1.73 7.30 -9.27
CA CYS A 297 2.45 6.70 -10.38
C CYS A 297 2.93 5.29 -10.02
N THR A 298 2.76 4.33 -10.93
CA THR A 298 3.39 3.01 -10.81
C THR A 298 4.13 2.68 -12.10
N LEU A 299 5.46 2.75 -12.04
CA LEU A 299 6.33 2.40 -13.16
C LEU A 299 6.89 0.99 -12.96
N LYS A 300 6.71 0.10 -13.93
CA LYS A 300 7.21 -1.28 -13.87
C LYS A 300 8.28 -1.51 -14.92
N SER A 301 9.53 -1.71 -14.53
CA SER A 301 10.63 -2.01 -15.45
C SER A 301 10.88 -3.50 -15.58
N GLU A 302 11.24 -3.94 -16.78
CA GLU A 302 11.77 -5.29 -17.05
C GLU A 302 13.31 -5.26 -17.20
N THR A 303 13.97 -4.09 -17.07
CA THR A 303 15.42 -3.95 -17.23
C THR A 303 16.19 -4.19 -15.93
N ASN A 304 17.47 -4.53 -16.06
CA ASN A 304 18.35 -4.81 -14.91
C ASN A 304 18.49 -3.59 -13.99
N GLN A 305 18.55 -3.84 -12.68
CA GLN A 305 18.61 -2.82 -11.61
C GLN A 305 19.68 -1.72 -11.83
N LYS A 306 20.81 -2.04 -12.49
CA LYS A 306 21.90 -1.09 -12.78
C LYS A 306 21.51 0.07 -13.72
N GLU A 307 20.59 -0.15 -14.66
CA GLU A 307 20.10 0.96 -15.51
C GLU A 307 19.18 1.89 -14.72
N PHE A 308 18.54 1.35 -13.69
CA PHE A 308 17.65 2.09 -12.80
C PHE A 308 18.41 3.00 -11.83
N ASP A 309 19.56 2.52 -11.33
CA ASP A 309 20.44 3.26 -10.42
C ASP A 309 21.03 4.54 -11.05
N ASN A 310 20.97 4.68 -12.37
CA ASN A 310 21.39 5.88 -13.10
C ASN A 310 20.20 6.71 -13.62
N SER A 311 18.96 6.32 -13.29
CA SER A 311 17.78 6.99 -13.80
C SER A 311 17.47 8.26 -13.03
N ASP A 312 16.97 9.28 -13.74
CA ASP A 312 16.49 10.51 -13.13
C ASP A 312 15.32 10.30 -12.16
N TYR A 313 14.64 9.15 -12.25
CA TYR A 313 13.49 8.81 -11.40
C TYR A 313 13.89 8.47 -9.96
N ILE A 314 15.15 8.13 -9.69
CA ILE A 314 15.66 8.01 -8.31
C ILE A 314 16.25 9.33 -7.79
N ASN A 315 16.34 10.37 -8.63
CA ASN A 315 16.86 11.66 -8.23
C ASN A 315 15.82 12.48 -7.45
N ILE A 316 16.07 12.61 -6.17
CA ILE A 316 15.23 13.28 -5.17
C ILE A 316 15.07 14.76 -5.45
N GLU A 317 16.15 15.41 -5.89
CA GLU A 317 16.11 16.84 -6.17
C GLU A 317 15.12 17.11 -7.30
N LYS A 318 15.01 16.19 -8.26
CA LYS A 318 14.01 16.26 -9.34
C LYS A 318 12.57 16.11 -8.81
N TRP A 319 12.31 15.19 -7.89
CA TRP A 319 10.99 15.05 -7.23
C TRP A 319 10.66 16.21 -6.29
N ARG A 320 11.64 16.75 -5.57
CA ARG A 320 11.49 17.98 -4.76
C ARG A 320 11.13 19.16 -5.64
N ASN A 321 11.84 19.35 -6.74
CA ASN A 321 11.57 20.41 -7.70
C ASN A 321 10.17 20.26 -8.33
N LEU A 322 9.73 19.03 -8.58
CA LEU A 322 8.35 18.75 -8.99
C LEU A 322 7.34 19.19 -7.93
N CYS A 323 7.52 18.82 -6.66
CA CYS A 323 6.61 19.22 -5.57
C CYS A 323 6.58 20.74 -5.34
N ILE A 324 7.72 21.42 -5.51
CA ILE A 324 7.78 22.89 -5.44
C ILE A 324 7.02 23.52 -6.63
N LYS A 325 7.15 22.93 -7.82
CA LYS A 325 6.49 23.42 -9.03
C LYS A 325 4.97 23.24 -8.96
N PHE A 326 4.49 22.11 -8.47
CA PHE A 326 3.07 21.81 -8.30
C PHE A 326 2.61 22.13 -6.87
N HIS A 327 2.48 23.42 -6.56
CA HIS A 327 2.10 23.91 -5.23
C HIS A 327 0.74 23.38 -4.73
N ASN A 328 -0.16 22.98 -5.64
CA ASN A 328 -1.47 22.39 -5.31
C ASN A 328 -1.41 20.90 -4.99
N LEU A 329 -0.26 20.24 -5.18
CA LEU A 329 -0.11 18.80 -4.98
C LEU A 329 -0.10 18.43 -3.49
N ILE A 330 -1.22 17.90 -3.01
CA ILE A 330 -1.42 17.46 -1.63
C ILE A 330 -0.80 16.07 -1.44
N ASN A 331 -1.20 15.12 -2.29
CA ASN A 331 -0.77 13.73 -2.20
C ASN A 331 0.09 13.35 -3.40
N LEU A 332 1.26 12.79 -3.10
CA LEU A 332 2.17 12.18 -4.07
C LEU A 332 2.45 10.75 -3.62
N ASP A 333 2.14 9.77 -4.46
CA ASP A 333 2.43 8.36 -4.22
C ASP A 333 2.97 7.69 -5.49
N CYS A 334 4.29 7.59 -5.60
CA CYS A 334 4.98 7.05 -6.76
C CYS A 334 5.75 5.79 -6.37
N SER A 335 5.32 4.64 -6.90
CA SER A 335 6.05 3.39 -6.77
C SER A 335 6.77 3.04 -8.07
N ILE A 336 8.01 2.59 -7.95
CA ILE A 336 8.78 2.10 -9.07
C ILE A 336 9.22 0.68 -8.77
N LYS A 337 8.92 -0.23 -9.69
CA LYS A 337 9.04 -1.68 -9.49
C LYS A 337 9.88 -2.29 -10.61
N CYS A 338 10.78 -3.19 -10.27
CA CYS A 338 11.48 -4.08 -11.19
C CYS A 338 10.75 -5.42 -11.25
N ILE A 339 10.51 -5.93 -12.45
CA ILE A 339 10.05 -7.30 -12.65
C ILE A 339 11.29 -8.14 -12.90
N LEU A 340 11.64 -8.97 -11.91
CA LEU A 340 12.72 -9.94 -12.01
C LEU A 340 12.16 -11.21 -12.64
N ASN A 341 12.51 -11.45 -13.91
CA ASN A 341 12.19 -12.70 -14.57
C ASN A 341 13.02 -13.82 -13.91
N SER A 342 12.36 -14.78 -13.27
CA SER A 342 13.07 -15.92 -12.69
C SER A 342 13.72 -16.72 -13.82
N SER A 343 15.05 -16.85 -13.80
CA SER A 343 15.80 -17.60 -14.81
C SER A 343 15.53 -19.11 -14.76
N ASN A 344 14.76 -19.60 -13.77
CA ASN A 344 14.55 -21.01 -13.49
C ASN A 344 13.16 -21.54 -13.89
N GLY A 345 12.42 -20.86 -14.76
CA GLY A 345 11.18 -21.39 -15.33
C GLY A 345 10.02 -21.54 -14.35
N SER A 346 10.10 -20.97 -13.13
CA SER A 346 8.93 -20.77 -12.27
C SER A 346 8.05 -19.67 -12.86
N GLU A 347 6.76 -19.96 -13.08
CA GLU A 347 5.74 -19.04 -13.63
C GLU A 347 5.42 -17.81 -12.74
N THR A 348 6.19 -17.57 -11.67
CA THR A 348 5.99 -16.45 -10.77
C THR A 348 7.02 -15.36 -11.04
N ASP A 349 6.60 -14.33 -11.77
CA ASP A 349 7.34 -13.07 -11.87
C ASP A 349 7.53 -12.47 -10.48
N PHE A 350 8.77 -12.31 -10.03
CA PHE A 350 9.06 -11.62 -8.78
C PHE A 350 9.05 -10.11 -9.03
N VAL A 351 8.15 -9.39 -8.35
CA VAL A 351 8.10 -7.93 -8.44
C VAL A 351 8.84 -7.34 -7.26
N GLN A 352 10.01 -6.76 -7.52
CA GLN A 352 10.78 -6.01 -6.54
C GLN A 352 10.37 -4.54 -6.57
N ILE A 353 10.03 -3.95 -5.43
CA ILE A 353 9.87 -2.49 -5.34
C ILE A 353 11.27 -1.90 -5.29
N ILE A 354 11.64 -1.03 -6.22
CA ILE A 354 12.96 -0.39 -6.23
C ILE A 354 12.92 0.90 -5.42
N ALA A 355 11.87 1.71 -5.63
CA ALA A 355 11.69 2.98 -4.96
C ALA A 355 10.20 3.21 -4.65
N ASN A 356 9.92 3.76 -3.47
CA ASN A 356 8.61 4.30 -3.14
C ASN A 356 8.75 5.74 -2.67
N ILE A 357 8.10 6.66 -3.35
CA ILE A 357 8.22 8.11 -3.15
C ILE A 357 6.85 8.59 -2.69
N SER A 358 6.77 8.99 -1.42
CA SER A 358 5.54 9.50 -0.84
C SER A 358 5.73 10.90 -0.26
N ARG A 359 4.72 11.75 -0.42
CA ARG A 359 4.61 13.00 0.33
C ARG A 359 3.56 12.79 1.42
N THR A 360 4.01 12.72 2.67
CA THR A 360 3.14 12.53 3.85
C THR A 360 2.80 13.84 4.56
N SER A 361 3.53 14.92 4.27
CA SER A 361 3.26 16.26 4.79
C SER A 361 3.76 17.35 3.84
N ASP A 362 3.36 18.60 4.09
CA ASP A 362 3.78 19.77 3.30
C ASP A 362 5.31 19.91 3.15
N ARG A 363 6.10 19.27 4.02
CA ARG A 363 7.57 19.45 4.09
C ARG A 363 8.40 18.17 3.96
N SER A 364 7.80 16.98 3.88
CA SER A 364 8.54 15.71 3.81
C SER A 364 8.22 14.93 2.54
N ILE A 365 9.25 14.69 1.72
CA ILE A 365 9.23 13.66 0.69
C ILE A 365 10.02 12.48 1.25
N ASN A 366 9.35 11.37 1.48
CA ASN A 366 9.93 10.12 1.92
C ASN A 366 10.24 9.28 0.69
N ILE A 367 11.47 8.82 0.55
CA ILE A 367 11.87 7.91 -0.51
C ILE A 367 12.41 6.64 0.13
N HIS A 368 11.69 5.55 -0.05
CA HIS A 368 12.13 4.22 0.35
C HIS A 368 12.78 3.57 -0.84
N ILE A 369 14.11 3.40 -0.83
CA ILE A 369 14.84 2.67 -1.86
C ILE A 369 15.15 1.29 -1.30
N TYR A 370 14.72 0.24 -1.98
CA TYR A 370 14.98 -1.13 -1.56
C TYR A 370 16.12 -1.71 -2.42
N TYR A 371 17.26 -1.99 -1.79
CA TYR A 371 18.35 -2.71 -2.43
C TYR A 371 18.20 -4.21 -2.15
N ASN A 372 18.44 -5.04 -3.18
CA ASN A 372 18.45 -6.49 -3.00
C ASN A 372 19.82 -6.89 -2.44
N ASN A 373 19.97 -6.78 -1.13
CA ASN A 373 20.80 -7.66 -0.32
C ASN A 373 19.93 -8.06 0.88
N GLU A 374 19.98 -9.34 1.22
CA GLU A 374 19.03 -10.01 2.11
C GLU A 374 18.73 -9.21 3.40
N ASN A 375 17.44 -9.01 3.69
CA ASN A 375 16.86 -8.62 4.98
C ASN A 375 17.20 -7.25 5.62
N ILE A 376 17.63 -6.22 4.87
CA ILE A 376 17.72 -4.86 5.45
C ILE A 376 16.83 -3.85 4.70
N ASN A 377 15.67 -3.56 5.28
CA ASN A 377 14.85 -2.41 4.91
C ASN A 377 15.57 -1.12 5.36
N HIS A 378 16.39 -0.52 4.50
CA HIS A 378 16.99 0.78 4.79
C HIS A 378 15.95 1.90 4.64
N MET A 379 15.53 2.48 5.77
CA MET A 379 14.67 3.65 5.82
C MET A 379 15.52 4.91 5.67
N LYS A 380 15.77 5.37 4.44
CA LYS A 380 16.53 6.62 4.20
C LYS A 380 15.65 7.86 4.45
N ASN A 381 15.64 8.34 5.69
CA ASN A 381 15.22 9.71 5.99
C ASN A 381 16.36 10.68 5.62
N TYR A 382 16.12 11.69 4.78
CA TYR A 382 17.18 12.63 4.35
C TYR A 382 17.59 13.67 5.40
N SER A 383 17.15 13.50 6.66
CA SER A 383 17.78 14.08 7.86
C SER A 383 18.92 13.21 8.40
N THR A 384 19.06 11.99 7.90
CA THR A 384 19.95 10.94 8.41
C THR A 384 21.08 10.73 7.43
N VAL A 385 22.32 10.74 7.91
CA VAL A 385 23.50 10.40 7.13
C VAL A 385 24.05 9.07 7.62
N GLU A 386 24.01 8.09 6.74
CA GLU A 386 24.62 6.79 6.95
C GLU A 386 26.10 6.86 6.55
N LEU A 387 26.98 6.40 7.43
CA LEU A 387 28.42 6.34 7.22
C LEU A 387 28.89 4.92 7.48
N ASP A 388 29.28 4.24 6.42
CA ASP A 388 30.07 3.01 6.52
C ASP A 388 31.41 3.36 7.19
N ILE A 389 31.83 2.59 8.19
CA ILE A 389 33.10 2.77 8.89
C ILE A 389 34.29 2.73 7.92
N GLN A 390 34.26 1.87 6.90
CA GLN A 390 35.31 1.80 5.89
C GLN A 390 35.33 3.06 5.02
N GLU A 391 34.16 3.59 4.67
CA GLU A 391 34.05 4.84 3.94
C GLU A 391 34.57 6.00 4.80
N LEU A 392 34.17 6.05 6.08
CA LEU A 392 34.58 7.04 7.06
C LEU A 392 36.10 7.04 7.25
N HIS A 393 36.74 5.87 7.27
CA HIS A 393 38.19 5.72 7.31
C HIS A 393 38.89 6.39 6.11
N ASN A 394 38.27 6.34 4.93
CA ASN A 394 38.84 6.90 3.71
C ASN A 394 38.43 8.36 3.45
N MET A 395 37.53 8.92 4.26
CA MET A 395 37.08 10.30 4.11
C MET A 395 38.06 11.32 4.70
N THR A 396 38.28 12.39 3.95
CA THR A 396 38.85 13.62 4.48
C THR A 396 37.81 14.36 5.35
N GLY A 397 38.27 15.19 6.29
CA GLY A 397 37.38 16.04 7.08
C GLY A 397 36.45 16.93 6.21
N SER A 398 36.92 17.40 5.06
CA SER A 398 36.09 18.19 4.11
C SER A 398 34.94 17.37 3.50
N GLN A 399 35.19 16.11 3.14
CA GLN A 399 34.16 15.21 2.62
C GLN A 399 33.11 14.88 3.70
N LEU A 400 33.57 14.58 4.91
CA LEU A 400 32.66 14.34 6.04
C LEU A 400 31.82 15.59 6.36
N ALA A 401 32.45 16.77 6.43
CA ALA A 401 31.76 18.05 6.62
C ALA A 401 30.66 18.28 5.58
N LYS A 402 30.95 17.99 4.31
CA LYS A 402 29.97 18.12 3.22
C LYS A 402 28.78 17.17 3.40
N LYS A 403 29.02 15.92 3.84
CA LYS A 403 27.96 14.97 4.14
C LYS A 403 27.11 15.43 5.32
N LEU A 404 27.74 15.90 6.39
CA LEU A 404 27.05 16.27 7.64
C LEU A 404 26.30 17.60 7.61
N ARG A 405 26.57 18.48 6.64
CA ARG A 405 26.08 19.88 6.60
C ARG A 405 24.58 20.05 6.82
N HIS A 406 23.78 19.06 6.43
CA HIS A 406 22.31 19.12 6.49
C HIS A 406 21.69 18.00 7.33
N SER A 407 22.51 17.26 8.07
CA SER A 407 22.08 16.07 8.80
C SER A 407 21.67 16.43 10.22
N GLN A 408 20.57 15.83 10.67
CA GLN A 408 20.14 15.82 12.07
C GLN A 408 20.46 14.48 12.74
N GLU A 409 20.70 13.44 11.97
CA GLU A 409 20.95 12.10 12.48
C GLU A 409 22.16 11.52 11.74
N ILE A 410 22.99 10.78 12.47
CA ILE A 410 24.12 10.06 11.92
C ILE A 410 23.95 8.60 12.28
N THR A 411 24.02 7.72 11.29
CA THR A 411 24.05 6.27 11.50
C THR A 411 25.41 5.76 11.06
N LEU A 412 26.21 5.27 12.00
CA LEU A 412 27.44 4.56 11.71
C LEU A 412 27.10 3.09 11.51
N TYR A 413 27.48 2.51 10.38
CA TYR A 413 27.22 1.09 10.15
C TYR A 413 28.44 0.31 9.66
N ASN A 414 28.44 -0.99 9.94
CA ASN A 414 29.49 -1.92 9.54
C ASN A 414 28.85 -3.19 8.97
N ASP A 415 28.97 -3.37 7.65
CA ASP A 415 28.33 -4.47 6.91
C ASP A 415 29.26 -5.69 6.71
N PHE A 416 30.51 -5.64 7.16
CA PHE A 416 31.48 -6.69 6.86
C PHE A 416 32.24 -7.22 8.07
N PHE A 417 32.43 -8.56 8.11
CA PHE A 417 33.46 -9.29 8.86
C PHE A 417 34.89 -8.93 8.40
N VAL A 418 35.19 -7.65 8.20
CA VAL A 418 36.58 -7.24 7.98
C VAL A 418 37.27 -7.21 9.33
N ASP A 419 38.50 -7.71 9.33
CA ASP A 419 39.47 -7.68 10.42
C ASP A 419 39.58 -6.25 11.02
N ASP A 420 38.72 -5.95 11.99
CA ASP A 420 38.47 -4.63 12.58
C ASP A 420 39.79 -3.96 13.03
N ASP A 421 40.73 -4.77 13.53
CA ASP A 421 42.04 -4.31 13.99
C ASP A 421 42.86 -3.62 12.90
N LYS A 422 42.65 -3.94 11.62
CA LYS A 422 43.31 -3.25 10.50
C LYS A 422 42.64 -1.93 10.16
N ILE A 423 41.30 -1.88 10.12
CA ILE A 423 40.53 -0.66 9.81
C ILE A 423 40.77 0.40 10.89
N PHE A 424 40.74 -0.02 12.15
CA PHE A 424 40.91 0.88 13.29
C PHE A 424 42.37 1.13 13.70
N SER A 425 43.36 0.68 12.93
CA SER A 425 44.77 1.03 13.17
C SER A 425 45.19 2.36 12.53
N LYS A 426 44.41 2.88 11.56
CA LYS A 426 44.78 4.01 10.69
C LYS A 426 43.71 5.09 10.53
N PHE A 427 42.77 5.19 11.47
CA PHE A 427 41.73 6.22 11.40
C PHE A 427 42.36 7.63 11.29
N PRO A 428 41.99 8.45 10.31
CA PRO A 428 42.73 9.67 10.04
C PRO A 428 42.61 10.66 11.19
N GLU A 429 43.74 11.08 11.77
CA GLU A 429 43.79 12.28 12.62
C GLU A 429 43.25 13.51 11.86
N SER A 430 43.21 13.48 10.52
CA SER A 430 42.73 14.56 9.65
C SER A 430 41.21 14.76 9.59
N LEU A 431 40.41 14.02 10.37
CA LEU A 431 38.97 14.24 10.50
C LEU A 431 38.60 15.52 11.30
N PHE A 432 39.58 16.34 11.70
CA PHE A 432 39.36 17.66 12.30
C PHE A 432 38.67 18.63 11.33
N ILE A 433 37.35 18.53 11.25
CA ILE A 433 36.48 19.55 10.66
C ILE A 433 36.68 20.84 11.47
N ARG A 434 37.03 21.95 10.80
CA ARG A 434 37.18 23.26 11.47
C ARG A 434 35.86 24.02 11.64
N ASP A 435 34.84 23.68 10.87
CA ASP A 435 33.54 24.35 10.91
C ASP A 435 32.62 23.68 11.94
N ASP A 436 32.57 24.26 13.15
CA ASP A 436 31.74 23.76 14.24
C ASP A 436 30.23 23.91 13.95
N ASN A 437 29.82 24.76 12.99
CA ASN A 437 28.40 24.98 12.69
C ASN A 437 27.71 23.73 12.14
N ILE A 438 28.47 22.86 11.47
CA ILE A 438 27.95 21.62 10.89
C ILE A 438 27.39 20.69 11.98
N PHE A 439 27.97 20.72 13.17
CA PHE A 439 27.58 19.84 14.26
C PHE A 439 26.39 20.36 15.07
N LEU A 440 26.01 21.62 14.90
CA LEU A 440 24.87 22.22 15.63
C LEU A 440 23.53 21.58 15.25
N HIS A 441 23.43 20.97 14.07
CA HIS A 441 22.18 20.37 13.60
C HIS A 441 21.99 18.92 14.02
N ILE A 442 23.07 18.24 14.42
CA ILE A 442 23.05 16.83 14.79
C ILE A 442 22.35 16.65 16.15
N ARG A 443 21.38 15.75 16.17
CA ARG A 443 20.49 15.41 17.28
C ARG A 443 20.54 13.93 17.65
N SER A 444 20.80 13.04 16.70
CA SER A 444 20.94 11.59 16.93
C SER A 444 22.26 11.01 16.40
N LEU A 445 22.74 9.99 17.08
CA LEU A 445 23.86 9.14 16.66
C LEU A 445 23.49 7.68 16.89
N ASP A 446 23.43 6.89 15.82
CA ASP A 446 23.04 5.50 15.87
C ASP A 446 24.19 4.62 15.37
N PHE A 447 24.37 3.46 15.99
CA PHE A 447 25.30 2.41 15.60
C PHE A 447 24.49 1.23 15.09
N LEU A 448 24.69 0.82 13.84
CA LEU A 448 23.93 -0.24 13.19
C LEU A 448 24.88 -1.31 12.62
N GLY A 449 24.75 -2.56 13.02
CA GLY A 449 25.54 -3.64 12.43
C GLY A 449 26.37 -4.46 13.42
N GLU A 450 27.31 -5.21 12.87
CA GLU A 450 28.25 -6.03 13.62
C GLU A 450 29.49 -5.21 13.97
N PHE A 451 29.58 -4.81 15.23
CA PHE A 451 30.75 -4.08 15.74
C PHE A 451 31.55 -4.97 16.68
N LEU A 452 32.32 -5.93 16.14
CA LEU A 452 33.14 -6.83 16.96
C LEU A 452 34.13 -6.06 17.85
N ASN A 453 34.65 -4.92 17.38
CA ASN A 453 35.56 -4.07 18.15
C ASN A 453 35.05 -2.62 18.35
N MET A 454 33.86 -2.45 18.94
CA MET A 454 33.40 -1.10 19.36
C MET A 454 34.38 -0.39 20.29
N ASN A 455 35.20 -1.13 21.03
CA ASN A 455 36.18 -0.58 21.98
C ASN A 455 37.46 -0.04 21.34
N SER A 456 37.50 0.02 20.00
CA SER A 456 38.55 0.72 19.27
C SER A 456 38.77 2.14 19.80
N ILE A 457 40.01 2.43 20.20
CA ILE A 457 40.44 3.75 20.68
C ILE A 457 40.08 4.84 19.67
N LEU A 458 40.16 4.53 18.37
CA LEU A 458 39.89 5.49 17.30
C LEU A 458 38.39 5.76 17.13
N LEU A 459 37.53 4.73 17.17
CA LEU A 459 36.08 4.93 17.14
C LEU A 459 35.61 5.72 18.38
N ILE A 460 36.09 5.34 19.56
CA ILE A 460 35.83 6.07 20.81
C ILE A 460 36.28 7.53 20.69
N THR A 461 37.46 7.78 20.13
CA THR A 461 37.99 9.14 19.95
C THR A 461 37.14 9.95 18.98
N PHE A 462 36.72 9.35 17.86
CA PHE A 462 35.83 9.98 16.88
C PHE A 462 34.49 10.36 17.51
N VAL A 463 33.82 9.40 18.17
CA VAL A 463 32.51 9.60 18.79
C VAL A 463 32.60 10.62 19.93
N LYS A 464 33.67 10.58 20.72
CA LYS A 464 33.96 11.59 21.74
C LYS A 464 34.05 13.00 21.16
N GLN A 465 34.72 13.17 20.03
CA GLN A 465 34.80 14.46 19.35
C GLN A 465 33.44 14.89 18.79
N LEU A 466 32.69 13.95 18.19
CA LEU A 466 31.37 14.19 17.64
C LEU A 466 30.38 14.68 18.71
N ILE A 467 30.29 13.97 19.84
CA ILE A 467 29.43 14.35 20.97
C ILE A 467 29.86 15.73 21.51
N ARG A 468 31.16 15.96 21.69
CA ARG A 468 31.70 17.23 22.20
C ARG A 468 31.34 18.43 21.30
N ARG A 469 31.30 18.23 19.98
CA ARG A 469 31.02 19.29 19.00
C ARG A 469 29.55 19.43 18.66
N SER A 470 28.72 18.45 19.03
CA SER A 470 27.28 18.44 18.76
C SER A 470 26.51 18.72 20.06
N PRO A 471 26.37 20.00 20.49
CA PRO A 471 25.70 20.34 21.75
C PRO A 471 24.21 19.98 21.75
N ASN A 472 23.62 19.79 20.58
CA ASN A 472 22.22 19.41 20.40
C ASN A 472 22.01 17.89 20.26
N LEU A 473 23.07 17.09 20.35
CA LEU A 473 22.96 15.64 20.32
C LEU A 473 22.25 15.17 21.59
N GLN A 474 21.04 14.64 21.42
CA GLN A 474 20.14 14.25 22.51
C GLN A 474 19.81 12.75 22.48
N SER A 475 20.06 12.06 21.38
CA SER A 475 19.82 10.62 21.26
C SER A 475 21.07 9.85 20.86
N ILE A 476 21.15 8.62 21.37
CA ILE A 476 22.11 7.62 20.94
C ILE A 476 21.41 6.27 20.78
N GLY A 477 21.66 5.57 19.68
CA GLY A 477 21.07 4.25 19.40
C GLY A 477 22.12 3.19 19.14
N PHE A 478 21.88 1.97 19.61
CA PHE A 478 22.70 0.79 19.35
C PHE A 478 21.79 -0.30 18.80
N PHE A 479 21.97 -0.63 17.52
CA PHE A 479 21.22 -1.62 16.76
C PHE A 479 22.20 -2.70 16.30
N LEU A 480 22.59 -3.53 17.26
CA LEU A 480 23.69 -4.48 17.11
C LEU A 480 23.13 -5.89 17.06
N TYR A 481 23.67 -6.72 16.18
CA TYR A 481 23.22 -8.10 15.97
C TYR A 481 24.42 -9.05 15.92
N TRP A 482 24.23 -10.32 16.29
CA TRP A 482 25.22 -11.41 16.11
C TRP A 482 26.57 -11.27 16.84
N VAL A 483 26.62 -10.63 18.01
CA VAL A 483 27.84 -10.58 18.86
C VAL A 483 27.48 -11.02 20.28
N GLU A 484 28.23 -11.98 20.82
CA GLU A 484 28.06 -12.40 22.21
C GLU A 484 28.43 -11.26 23.18
N ASN A 485 27.67 -11.12 24.28
CA ASN A 485 27.90 -10.11 25.32
C ASN A 485 27.79 -8.64 24.84
N MET A 486 26.80 -8.32 24.00
CA MET A 486 26.59 -6.94 23.53
C MET A 486 26.44 -5.92 24.65
N THR A 487 25.83 -6.30 25.77
CA THR A 487 25.61 -5.41 26.91
C THR A 487 26.95 -4.93 27.48
N ASP A 488 27.91 -5.82 27.68
CA ASP A 488 29.27 -5.47 28.10
C ASP A 488 30.03 -4.68 27.03
N LEU A 489 29.85 -5.02 25.75
CA LEU A 489 30.45 -4.28 24.63
C LEU A 489 29.98 -2.82 24.61
N VAL A 490 28.67 -2.59 24.72
CA VAL A 490 28.05 -1.25 24.79
C VAL A 490 28.55 -0.48 26.02
N LEU A 491 28.59 -1.12 27.21
CA LEU A 491 29.09 -0.46 28.41
C LEU A 491 30.57 -0.08 28.29
N ASN A 492 31.40 -0.98 27.79
CA ASN A 492 32.83 -0.71 27.56
C ASN A 492 33.04 0.46 26.59
N PHE A 493 32.22 0.54 25.55
CA PHE A 493 32.24 1.64 24.59
C PHE A 493 31.84 2.98 25.23
N LEU A 494 30.81 2.96 26.09
CA LEU A 494 30.27 4.17 26.72
C LEU A 494 31.12 4.68 27.90
N ARG A 495 31.83 3.80 28.64
CA ARG A 495 32.65 4.15 29.81
C ARG A 495 33.63 5.32 29.54
N PRO A 496 34.45 5.30 28.47
CA PRO A 496 35.32 6.42 28.10
C PRO A 496 34.59 7.72 27.74
N LEU A 497 33.32 7.62 27.35
CA LEU A 497 32.48 8.74 26.92
C LEU A 497 31.69 9.38 28.06
N LYS A 498 31.65 8.78 29.26
CA LYS A 498 30.84 9.19 30.42
C LYS A 498 30.73 10.70 30.68
N LYS A 499 31.83 11.45 30.53
CA LYS A 499 31.84 12.91 30.76
C LYS A 499 30.96 13.69 29.76
N TYR A 500 30.75 13.16 28.57
CA TYR A 500 30.04 13.80 27.45
C TYR A 500 28.60 13.32 27.31
N LEU A 501 28.25 12.16 27.88
CA LEU A 501 26.90 11.57 27.77
C LEU A 501 25.82 12.29 28.59
N LYS A 502 26.19 13.27 29.44
CA LYS A 502 25.24 14.02 30.28
C LYS A 502 24.15 14.76 29.49
N GLN A 503 24.39 15.10 28.22
CA GLN A 503 23.43 15.78 27.36
C GLN A 503 22.45 14.83 26.67
N ILE A 504 22.74 13.53 26.65
CA ILE A 504 21.91 12.52 26.02
C ILE A 504 20.67 12.29 26.89
N LYS A 505 19.51 12.42 26.28
CA LYS A 505 18.18 12.30 26.88
C LYS A 505 17.43 11.07 26.41
N LYS A 506 17.84 10.46 25.30
CA LYS A 506 17.21 9.30 24.69
C LYS A 506 18.25 8.25 24.37
N CYS A 507 17.96 7.00 24.70
CA CYS A 507 18.82 5.87 24.37
C CYS A 507 17.98 4.75 23.75
N TYR A 508 18.45 4.20 22.64
CA TYR A 508 17.85 3.06 21.94
C TYR A 508 18.84 1.90 22.01
N LEU A 509 18.42 0.74 22.53
CA LEU A 509 19.25 -0.45 22.70
C LEU A 509 18.53 -1.65 22.09
N TYR A 510 18.87 -1.97 20.86
CA TYR A 510 18.40 -3.13 20.13
C TYR A 510 19.59 -4.07 19.97
N THR A 511 19.89 -4.79 21.05
CA THR A 511 21.05 -5.68 21.14
C THR A 511 20.62 -7.01 21.75
N GLU A 512 21.22 -8.10 21.29
CA GLU A 512 21.06 -9.42 21.92
C GLU A 512 21.87 -9.51 23.21
N GLY A 513 21.26 -9.95 24.32
CA GLY A 513 21.97 -10.18 25.58
C GLY A 513 21.19 -9.85 26.84
N ASP A 514 21.69 -10.37 27.97
CA ASP A 514 21.05 -10.27 29.28
C ASP A 514 20.96 -8.83 29.77
N ILE A 515 19.72 -8.32 29.91
CA ILE A 515 19.43 -7.03 30.56
C ILE A 515 19.26 -7.28 32.07
N ASP A 516 20.39 -7.26 32.79
CA ASP A 516 20.42 -7.47 34.23
C ASP A 516 20.49 -6.16 35.05
N GLU A 517 20.44 -6.28 36.39
CA GLU A 517 20.53 -5.14 37.31
C GLU A 517 21.84 -4.37 37.13
N LYS A 518 22.95 -5.08 36.93
CA LYS A 518 24.28 -4.48 36.77
C LYS A 518 24.32 -3.61 35.53
N PHE A 519 23.81 -4.10 34.40
CA PHE A 519 23.74 -3.37 33.14
C PHE A 519 22.87 -2.11 33.27
N ILE A 520 21.64 -2.25 33.77
CA ILE A 520 20.72 -1.11 33.91
C ILE A 520 21.25 -0.07 34.91
N SER A 521 21.82 -0.50 36.04
CA SER A 521 22.44 0.40 37.02
C SER A 521 23.63 1.16 36.43
N GLU A 522 24.48 0.46 35.67
CA GLU A 522 25.62 1.09 35.02
C GLU A 522 25.20 2.05 33.89
N LEU A 523 24.19 1.68 33.10
CA LEU A 523 23.61 2.52 32.06
C LEU A 523 23.02 3.80 32.66
N ALA A 524 22.30 3.71 33.78
CA ALA A 524 21.79 4.86 34.51
C ALA A 524 22.92 5.79 35.02
N ASN A 525 24.05 5.21 35.43
CA ASN A 525 25.24 5.96 35.83
C ASN A 525 25.96 6.65 34.67
N LEU A 526 25.87 6.10 33.45
CA LEU A 526 26.43 6.66 32.22
C LEU A 526 25.53 7.76 31.63
N PHE A 527 24.20 7.61 31.74
CA PHE A 527 23.20 8.54 31.23
C PHE A 527 22.36 9.17 32.36
N PRO A 528 22.93 10.08 33.17
CA PRO A 528 22.23 10.64 34.33
C PRO A 528 21.03 11.53 33.96
N SER A 529 20.90 11.97 32.70
CA SER A 529 19.81 12.82 32.20
C SER A 529 18.81 12.07 31.32
N LEU A 530 18.85 10.73 31.32
CA LEU A 530 18.02 9.92 30.44
C LEU A 530 16.53 10.09 30.77
N THR A 531 15.77 10.52 29.78
CA THR A 531 14.31 10.69 29.85
C THR A 531 13.54 9.66 29.05
N LEU A 532 14.18 9.07 28.03
CA LEU A 532 13.63 8.01 27.19
C LEU A 532 14.63 6.87 27.10
N LEU A 533 14.15 5.65 27.36
CA LEU A 533 14.88 4.43 27.07
C LEU A 533 14.01 3.54 26.18
N SER A 534 14.55 3.09 25.06
CA SER A 534 13.96 2.06 24.22
C SER A 534 14.87 0.86 24.23
N ILE A 535 14.36 -0.33 24.58
CA ILE A 535 15.15 -1.56 24.67
C ILE A 535 14.46 -2.70 23.91
N LYS A 536 15.23 -3.51 23.18
CA LYS A 536 14.80 -4.83 22.76
C LYS A 536 14.97 -5.77 23.94
N VAL A 537 13.96 -6.59 24.20
CA VAL A 537 13.93 -7.52 25.33
C VAL A 537 13.80 -8.91 24.78
N ASP A 538 14.84 -9.71 25.02
CA ASP A 538 14.86 -11.10 24.57
C ASP A 538 13.70 -11.89 25.18
N TRP A 539 13.21 -12.87 24.42
CA TRP A 539 12.02 -13.67 24.72
C TRP A 539 12.05 -14.41 26.06
N TYR A 540 13.24 -14.67 26.65
CA TYR A 540 13.39 -15.34 27.94
C TYR A 540 13.42 -14.38 29.15
N CYS A 541 13.53 -13.07 28.94
CA CYS A 541 13.61 -12.09 30.02
C CYS A 541 12.24 -11.83 30.68
N ASN A 542 12.21 -11.63 32.01
CA ASN A 542 10.98 -11.23 32.71
C ASN A 542 10.69 -9.74 32.49
N THR A 543 9.59 -9.41 31.81
CA THR A 543 9.25 -8.03 31.46
C THR A 543 9.03 -7.16 32.69
N ALA A 544 8.35 -7.69 33.73
CA ALA A 544 8.10 -6.95 34.96
C ALA A 544 9.40 -6.64 35.73
N GLU A 545 10.35 -7.58 35.74
CA GLU A 545 11.66 -7.38 36.35
C GLU A 545 12.43 -6.26 35.67
N ILE A 546 12.52 -6.26 34.34
CA ILE A 546 13.19 -5.19 33.58
C ILE A 546 12.55 -3.83 33.84
N VAL A 547 11.21 -3.75 33.82
CA VAL A 547 10.49 -2.51 34.17
C VAL A 547 10.88 -2.05 35.57
N ASN A 548 10.92 -2.94 36.55
CA ASN A 548 11.32 -2.60 37.92
C ASN A 548 12.77 -2.11 38.00
N LEU A 549 13.69 -2.78 37.31
CA LEU A 549 15.10 -2.37 37.24
C LEU A 549 15.25 -0.95 36.68
N CYS A 550 14.55 -0.64 35.58
CA CYS A 550 14.54 0.70 35.00
C CYS A 550 13.98 1.73 35.98
N LEU A 551 12.85 1.44 36.63
CA LEU A 551 12.20 2.36 37.57
C LEU A 551 13.04 2.65 38.83
N VAL A 552 13.77 1.65 39.33
CA VAL A 552 14.64 1.80 40.51
C VAL A 552 15.87 2.63 40.17
N ASN A 553 16.50 2.37 39.02
CA ASN A 553 17.81 2.93 38.70
C ASN A 553 17.74 4.26 37.93
N MET A 554 16.71 4.49 37.11
CA MET A 554 16.64 5.65 36.19
C MET A 554 15.68 6.73 36.67
N LYS A 555 16.15 7.56 37.60
CA LYS A 555 15.35 8.60 38.29
C LYS A 555 14.66 9.62 37.38
N HIS A 556 15.21 9.88 36.20
CA HIS A 556 14.72 10.90 35.26
C HIS A 556 13.93 10.31 34.09
N LEU A 557 13.71 8.99 34.08
CA LEU A 557 12.97 8.32 33.02
C LEU A 557 11.51 8.79 33.03
N ILE A 558 11.04 9.24 31.87
CA ILE A 558 9.66 9.68 31.63
C ILE A 558 8.99 8.73 30.62
N HIS A 559 9.77 8.07 29.77
CA HIS A 559 9.29 7.18 28.72
C HIS A 559 10.15 5.92 28.64
N LEU A 560 9.51 4.75 28.69
CA LEU A 560 10.14 3.45 28.49
C LEU A 560 9.44 2.73 27.33
N GLU A 561 10.21 2.37 26.30
CA GLU A 561 9.76 1.53 25.20
C GLU A 561 10.47 0.19 25.28
N MET A 562 9.72 -0.90 25.16
CA MET A 562 10.24 -2.26 25.16
C MET A 562 9.72 -2.97 23.93
N VAL A 563 10.63 -3.50 23.12
CA VAL A 563 10.30 -4.36 21.97
C VAL A 563 10.53 -5.79 22.39
N LEU A 564 9.44 -6.52 22.62
CA LEU A 564 9.47 -7.89 23.11
C LEU A 564 9.77 -8.84 21.93
N GLU A 565 10.87 -9.58 22.01
CA GLU A 565 11.23 -10.50 20.94
C GLU A 565 10.30 -11.72 20.91
N ASP A 566 9.97 -12.19 19.69
CA ASP A 566 9.25 -13.44 19.50
C ASP A 566 10.14 -14.63 19.88
N ILE A 567 9.50 -15.72 20.33
CA ILE A 567 10.22 -16.96 20.63
C ILE A 567 10.75 -17.54 19.31
N PRO A 568 12.06 -17.77 19.15
CA PRO A 568 12.62 -18.26 17.91
C PRO A 568 12.08 -19.64 17.53
N ASP A 569 11.80 -19.84 16.24
CA ASP A 569 11.22 -21.08 15.70
C ASP A 569 12.18 -22.29 15.74
N TYR A 570 13.48 -22.07 16.01
CA TYR A 570 14.52 -23.10 15.96
C TYR A 570 14.85 -23.77 17.30
N LEU A 571 14.16 -23.41 18.39
CA LEU A 571 14.36 -24.04 19.70
C LEU A 571 13.73 -25.45 19.75
N ASP A 572 14.22 -26.32 20.64
CA ASP A 572 13.73 -27.69 20.82
C ASP A 572 12.26 -27.70 21.31
N GLU A 573 11.40 -28.56 20.73
CA GLU A 573 9.94 -28.56 20.92
C GLU A 573 9.54 -28.63 22.42
N ASP A 574 10.24 -29.46 23.21
CA ASP A 574 9.95 -29.65 24.63
C ASP A 574 10.33 -28.45 25.53
N TYR A 575 11.34 -27.67 25.11
CA TYR A 575 11.78 -26.45 25.81
C TYR A 575 10.90 -25.25 25.39
N ILE A 576 10.50 -25.25 24.12
CA ILE A 576 9.58 -24.30 23.53
C ILE A 576 8.24 -24.28 24.27
N ASP A 577 7.62 -25.44 24.53
CA ASP A 577 6.24 -25.49 25.00
C ASP A 577 6.04 -24.85 26.38
N ARG A 578 7.00 -25.02 27.30
CA ARG A 578 6.90 -24.42 28.65
C ARG A 578 7.08 -22.90 28.60
N ILE A 579 8.08 -22.43 27.87
CA ILE A 579 8.38 -21.00 27.81
C ILE A 579 7.33 -20.26 26.97
N LYS A 580 6.86 -20.87 25.86
CA LYS A 580 5.72 -20.36 25.08
C LYS A 580 4.49 -20.20 25.96
N MET A 581 4.17 -21.18 26.80
CA MET A 581 2.99 -21.10 27.66
C MET A 581 3.09 -19.94 28.66
N ASP A 582 4.20 -19.79 29.38
CA ASP A 582 4.36 -18.70 30.36
C ASP A 582 4.38 -17.31 29.69
N LYS A 583 5.03 -17.19 28.52
CA LYS A 583 5.10 -15.93 27.75
C LYS A 583 3.78 -15.58 27.07
N GLU A 584 3.05 -16.57 26.57
CA GLU A 584 1.72 -16.37 26.02
C GLU A 584 0.74 -15.94 27.12
N ILE A 585 0.82 -16.54 28.31
CA ILE A 585 0.03 -16.11 29.47
C ILE A 585 0.36 -14.65 29.84
N GLU A 586 1.64 -14.30 29.94
CA GLU A 586 2.08 -12.92 30.20
C GLU A 586 1.57 -11.96 29.11
N SER A 587 1.74 -12.32 27.84
CA SER A 587 1.34 -11.51 26.69
C SER A 587 -0.18 -11.30 26.61
N LEU A 588 -0.97 -12.36 26.83
CA LEU A 588 -2.44 -12.30 26.88
C LEU A 588 -2.93 -11.44 28.05
N ALA A 589 -2.29 -11.56 29.21
CA ALA A 589 -2.63 -10.76 30.39
C ALA A 589 -2.36 -9.27 30.14
N MET A 590 -1.24 -8.93 29.50
CA MET A 590 -0.90 -7.57 29.09
C MET A 590 -1.89 -7.00 28.06
N THR A 591 -2.32 -7.78 27.07
CA THR A 591 -3.23 -7.31 26.01
C THR A 591 -4.64 -7.03 26.53
N ARG A 592 -5.06 -7.69 27.62
CA ARG A 592 -6.40 -7.49 28.21
C ARG A 592 -6.52 -6.16 28.97
N ASP A 593 -5.57 -5.86 29.85
CA ASP A 593 -5.48 -4.60 30.60
C ASP A 593 -4.04 -4.34 31.04
N ILE A 594 -3.26 -3.72 30.16
CA ILE A 594 -1.83 -3.47 30.39
C ILE A 594 -1.57 -2.64 31.64
N GLN A 595 -2.43 -1.68 31.96
CA GLN A 595 -2.23 -0.79 33.10
C GLN A 595 -2.48 -1.53 34.41
N GLU A 596 -3.53 -2.34 34.48
CA GLU A 596 -3.78 -3.16 35.66
C GLU A 596 -2.69 -4.22 35.83
N TRP A 597 -2.26 -4.87 34.75
CA TRP A 597 -1.17 -5.83 34.79
C TRP A 597 0.12 -5.20 35.31
N LEU A 598 0.51 -4.03 34.79
CA LEU A 598 1.69 -3.29 35.25
C LEU A 598 1.56 -2.88 36.72
N LYS A 599 0.38 -2.43 37.18
CA LYS A 599 0.16 -2.10 38.60
C LYS A 599 0.36 -3.30 39.53
N ARG A 600 -0.07 -4.49 39.13
CA ARG A 600 0.01 -5.70 39.95
C ARG A 600 1.41 -6.29 39.99
N ASN A 601 2.14 -6.23 38.88
CA ASN A 601 3.40 -6.95 38.70
C ASN A 601 4.65 -6.07 38.82
N THR A 602 4.51 -4.73 38.82
CA THR A 602 5.65 -3.81 38.88
C THR A 602 5.53 -2.81 40.04
N LEU A 603 6.61 -2.08 40.29
CA LEU A 603 6.67 -0.99 41.25
C LEU A 603 5.73 0.18 40.88
N LEU A 604 5.20 0.24 39.65
CA LEU A 604 4.23 1.25 39.22
C LEU A 604 2.98 1.28 40.10
N GLY A 605 2.53 0.12 40.60
CA GLY A 605 1.38 0.04 41.52
C GLY A 605 1.67 0.61 42.92
N LYS A 606 2.94 0.78 43.28
CA LYS A 606 3.40 1.33 44.56
C LYS A 606 3.76 2.82 44.45
N ILE A 607 3.75 3.40 43.26
CA ILE A 607 4.05 4.82 43.07
C ILE A 607 2.92 5.65 43.71
N SER A 608 3.30 6.73 44.41
CA SER A 608 2.39 7.68 45.07
C SER A 608 1.17 8.01 44.20
N PRO A 609 -0.05 8.10 44.78
CA PRO A 609 -1.30 8.33 44.04
C PRO A 609 -1.32 9.59 43.17
N ASN A 610 -0.35 10.49 43.33
CA ASN A 610 -0.21 11.71 42.54
C ASN A 610 0.61 11.54 41.24
N LYS A 611 1.22 10.38 40.97
CA LYS A 611 1.88 10.09 39.69
C LYS A 611 1.02 9.12 38.90
N ILE A 612 0.57 9.58 37.73
CA ILE A 612 -0.25 8.79 36.82
C ILE A 612 0.66 8.32 35.69
N PHE A 613 0.77 7.01 35.51
CA PHE A 613 1.42 6.46 34.33
C PHE A 613 0.37 6.09 33.26
N ARG A 614 0.80 6.07 32.01
CA ARG A 614 0.05 5.49 30.89
C ARG A 614 0.86 4.34 30.31
N ALA A 615 0.17 3.34 29.77
CA ALA A 615 0.82 2.27 29.03
C ALA A 615 -0.03 1.87 27.83
N GLU A 616 0.65 1.46 26.77
CA GLU A 616 0.06 0.98 25.52
C GLU A 616 0.88 -0.22 25.04
N LYS A 617 0.21 -1.27 24.57
CA LYS A 617 0.84 -2.41 23.92
C LYS A 617 0.27 -2.58 22.52
N THR A 618 1.13 -2.58 21.51
CA THR A 618 0.76 -2.73 20.11
C THR A 618 1.64 -3.80 19.47
N GLY A 619 1.09 -5.00 19.31
CA GLY A 619 1.88 -6.17 18.93
C GLY A 619 2.92 -6.48 20.01
N ASN A 620 4.20 -6.47 19.61
CA ASN A 620 5.35 -6.73 20.47
C ASN A 620 5.91 -5.46 21.15
N ASP A 621 5.41 -4.29 20.78
CA ASP A 621 5.85 -3.02 21.36
C ASP A 621 5.05 -2.71 22.63
N LEU A 622 5.74 -2.53 23.75
CA LEU A 622 5.20 -2.03 25.01
C LEU A 622 5.77 -0.63 25.29
N LYS A 623 4.88 0.35 25.46
CA LYS A 623 5.24 1.74 25.76
C LYS A 623 4.66 2.15 27.12
N ILE A 624 5.49 2.77 27.95
CA ILE A 624 5.14 3.23 29.30
C ILE A 624 5.56 4.71 29.45
N TRP A 625 4.59 5.57 29.78
CA TRP A 625 4.79 6.98 30.11
C TRP A 625 4.61 7.19 31.61
N LEU A 626 5.61 7.75 32.31
CA LEU A 626 5.69 7.85 33.78
C LEU A 626 5.29 9.20 34.38
#